data_AF-A0AAQ0QAI1-F1
#
_entry.id   AF-A0AAQ0QAI1-F1
#
_cell.length_a   1.000
_cell.length_b   1.000
_cell.length_c   1.000
_cell.angle_alpha   90.00
_cell.angle_beta   90.00
_cell.angle_gamma   90.00
#
_symmetry.space_group_name_H-M   'P 1'
#
loop_
_entity.id
_entity.type
_entity.pdbx_description
1 polymer ?
#
loop_
_entity_poly.entity_id
_entity_poly.type
_entity_poly.pdbx_seq_one_letter_code
_entity_poly.pdbx_strand_id
1 'polypeptide(L)'
;MANTIIGQIASIGPTQSLVAKNSGNSFQKRDIVINIRRFDPNTGEPVTDWENTPKLSFMGDKCRDLDRFQVGQMVVISFDLQGRKYTTANGETDIITEARPYKIEAYGQRPSQPSSQPMAASAPAPTYPQSAPMSQAQAQPQYPQQPQGFQDPFKP
;
A
#
# COMPACT_ATOMS: atom_id res chain seq x y z
N MET A 1 3.63 14.92 11.66
CA MET A 1 3.16 14.68 10.28
C MET A 1 4.18 13.80 9.60
N ALA A 2 3.75 12.73 8.94
CA ALA A 2 4.64 11.87 8.15
C ALA A 2 4.66 12.40 6.71
N ASN A 3 5.84 12.68 6.16
CA ASN A 3 5.93 13.01 4.73
C ASN A 3 5.83 11.71 3.94
N THR A 4 4.96 11.67 2.94
CA THR A 4 4.74 10.49 2.11
C THR A 4 4.90 10.83 0.64
N ILE A 5 5.45 9.90 -0.12
CA ILE A 5 5.52 9.97 -1.57
C ILE A 5 4.92 8.70 -2.16
N ILE A 6 4.08 8.86 -3.18
CA ILE A 6 3.47 7.76 -3.91
C ILE A 6 4.20 7.64 -5.24
N GLY A 7 4.54 6.42 -5.65
CA GLY A 7 5.19 6.22 -6.93
C GLY A 7 5.25 4.77 -7.36
N GLN A 8 5.59 4.57 -8.62
CA GLN A 8 5.83 3.26 -9.19
C GLN A 8 7.31 2.93 -9.10
N ILE A 9 7.65 1.73 -8.62
CA ILE A 9 9.04 1.29 -8.52
C ILE A 9 9.66 1.18 -9.92
N ALA A 10 10.67 1.99 -10.19
CA ALA A 10 11.46 1.96 -11.42
C ALA A 10 12.60 0.93 -11.33
N SER A 11 13.29 0.88 -10.19
CA SER A 11 14.35 -0.09 -9.92
C SER A 11 14.59 -0.28 -8.42
N ILE A 12 15.09 -1.46 -8.06
CA ILE A 12 15.57 -1.78 -6.71
C ILE A 12 17.01 -2.26 -6.86
N GLY A 13 17.95 -1.57 -6.23
CA GLY A 13 19.36 -1.94 -6.23
C GLY A 13 19.68 -3.11 -5.30
N PRO A 14 20.89 -3.67 -5.39
CA PRO A 14 21.38 -4.66 -4.43
C PRO A 14 21.62 -4.01 -3.06
N THR A 15 21.60 -4.84 -2.00
CA THR A 15 22.05 -4.40 -0.67
C THR A 15 23.57 -4.26 -0.66
N GLN A 16 24.06 -3.10 -0.23
CA GLN A 16 25.48 -2.76 -0.09
C GLN A 16 25.85 -2.66 1.38
N SER A 17 27.03 -3.15 1.76
CA SER A 17 27.59 -2.95 3.10
C SER A 17 28.61 -1.82 3.04
N LEU A 18 28.39 -0.74 3.80
CA LEU A 18 29.21 0.46 3.81
C LEU A 18 29.73 0.73 5.23
N VAL A 19 30.89 1.39 5.34
CA VAL A 19 31.49 1.78 6.62
C VAL A 19 31.24 3.27 6.88
N ALA A 20 30.71 3.61 8.05
CA ALA A 20 30.47 5.00 8.43
C ALA A 20 31.79 5.73 8.67
N LYS A 21 32.02 6.83 7.93
CA LYS A 21 33.26 7.62 8.00
C LYS A 21 33.62 8.09 9.42
N ASN A 22 32.62 8.38 10.25
CA ASN A 22 32.84 8.96 11.58
C ASN A 22 32.92 7.92 12.71
N SER A 23 32.38 6.73 12.51
CA SER A 23 32.21 5.73 13.58
C SER A 23 32.95 4.42 13.32
N GLY A 24 33.36 4.14 12.09
CA GLY A 24 33.93 2.84 11.69
C GLY A 24 32.91 1.69 11.67
N ASN A 25 31.67 1.91 12.13
CA ASN A 25 30.61 0.90 12.11
C ASN A 25 30.12 0.65 10.68
N SER A 26 29.96 -0.63 10.34
CA SER A 26 29.34 -1.05 9.10
C SER A 26 27.82 -0.91 9.17
N PHE A 27 27.20 -0.47 8.08
CA PHE A 27 25.75 -0.43 7.92
C PHE A 27 25.38 -0.90 6.51
N GLN A 28 24.16 -1.42 6.37
CA GLN A 28 23.61 -1.79 5.07
C GLN A 28 22.90 -0.59 4.44
N LYS A 29 23.04 -0.44 3.13
CA LYS A 29 22.33 0.54 2.31
C LYS A 29 21.73 -0.17 1.11
N ARG A 30 20.49 0.17 0.77
CA ARG A 30 19.84 -0.30 -0.45
C ARG A 30 19.05 0.83 -1.10
N ASP A 31 19.30 1.03 -2.38
CA ASP A 31 18.67 2.11 -3.14
C ASP A 31 17.40 1.62 -3.85
N ILE A 32 16.39 2.46 -3.86
CA ILE A 32 15.19 2.32 -4.67
C ILE A 32 15.00 3.58 -5.50
N VAL A 33 14.53 3.40 -6.73
CA VAL A 33 14.15 4.49 -7.62
C VAL A 33 12.66 4.36 -7.91
N ILE A 34 11.91 5.45 -7.78
CA ILE A 34 10.47 5.49 -8.06
C ILE A 34 10.16 6.58 -9.07
N ASN A 35 9.15 6.37 -9.91
CA ASN A 35 8.54 7.43 -10.72
C ASN A 35 7.34 7.98 -9.96
N ILE A 36 7.28 9.30 -9.78
CA ILE A 36 6.30 9.88 -8.86
C ILE A 36 4.91 9.82 -9.42
N ARG A 37 3.94 9.40 -8.60
CA ARG A 37 2.54 9.53 -8.92
C ARG A 37 2.03 10.85 -8.35
N ARG A 38 1.54 11.72 -9.21
CA ARG A 38 0.89 12.98 -8.84
C ARG A 38 -0.53 13.05 -9.40
N PHE A 39 -1.32 13.99 -8.93
CA PHE A 39 -2.59 14.33 -9.55
C PHE A 39 -2.36 15.48 -10.51
N ASP A 40 -2.89 15.35 -11.73
CA ASP A 40 -2.91 16.46 -12.68
C ASP A 40 -3.82 17.56 -12.12
N PRO A 41 -3.33 18.81 -12.00
CA PRO A 41 -4.11 19.89 -11.38
C PRO A 41 -5.31 20.34 -12.24
N ASN A 42 -5.31 20.08 -13.55
CA ASN A 42 -6.37 20.47 -14.47
C ASN A 42 -7.46 19.39 -14.56
N THR A 43 -7.07 18.11 -14.58
CA THR A 43 -8.03 17.00 -14.76
C THR A 43 -8.38 16.29 -13.46
N GLY A 44 -7.57 16.43 -12.41
CA GLY A 44 -7.71 15.68 -11.16
C GLY A 44 -7.35 14.20 -11.27
N GLU A 45 -6.92 13.73 -12.44
CA GLU A 45 -6.57 12.34 -12.68
C GLU A 45 -5.15 12.03 -12.17
N PRO A 46 -4.91 10.83 -11.63
CA PRO A 46 -3.58 10.42 -11.24
C PRO A 46 -2.72 10.12 -12.47
N VAL A 47 -1.54 10.74 -12.52
CA VAL A 47 -0.53 10.53 -13.57
C VAL A 47 0.80 10.10 -12.95
N THR A 48 1.48 9.16 -13.61
CA THR A 48 2.87 8.83 -13.28
C THR A 48 3.76 9.82 -14.03
N ASP A 49 4.50 10.61 -13.26
CA ASP A 49 5.50 11.56 -13.70
C ASP A 49 6.83 10.85 -13.89
N TRP A 50 7.17 10.53 -15.14
CA TRP A 50 8.41 9.84 -15.51
C TRP A 50 9.62 10.77 -15.52
N GLU A 51 9.41 12.09 -15.53
CA GLU A 51 10.49 13.08 -15.45
C GLU A 51 10.92 13.30 -13.99
N ASN A 52 10.00 13.08 -13.04
CA ASN A 52 10.29 13.11 -11.61
C ASN A 52 10.56 11.69 -11.07
N THR A 53 11.84 11.31 -11.06
CA THR A 53 12.28 9.95 -10.74
C THR A 53 13.31 9.91 -9.59
N PRO A 54 12.90 10.22 -8.34
CA PRO A 54 13.84 10.30 -7.23
C PRO A 54 14.39 8.92 -6.83
N LYS A 55 15.66 8.94 -6.42
CA LYS A 55 16.33 7.82 -5.75
C LYS A 55 16.30 8.04 -4.24
N LEU A 56 15.88 7.02 -3.50
CA LEU A 56 15.85 7.00 -2.05
C LEU A 56 16.70 5.85 -1.52
N SER A 57 17.37 6.07 -0.40
CA SER A 57 18.31 5.10 0.19
C SER A 57 17.77 4.57 1.51
N PHE A 58 17.32 3.31 1.51
CA PHE A 58 16.99 2.59 2.73
C PHE A 58 18.28 2.18 3.44
N MET A 59 18.29 2.27 4.77
CA MET A 59 19.47 1.97 5.59
C MET A 59 19.17 0.96 6.69
N GLY A 60 20.18 0.19 7.09
CA GLY A 60 20.08 -0.78 8.18
C GLY A 60 19.00 -1.83 7.91
N ASP A 61 18.21 -2.13 8.93
CA ASP A 61 17.15 -3.16 8.88
C ASP A 61 16.09 -2.88 7.80
N LYS A 62 15.89 -1.60 7.47
CA LYS A 62 14.90 -1.17 6.47
C LYS A 62 15.27 -1.61 5.06
N CYS A 63 16.51 -2.01 4.79
CA CYS A 63 16.89 -2.58 3.50
C CYS A 63 16.09 -3.85 3.15
N ARG A 64 15.75 -4.66 4.17
CA ARG A 64 14.99 -5.91 4.00
C ARG A 64 13.52 -5.66 3.68
N ASP A 65 12.99 -4.47 4.00
CA ASP A 65 11.61 -4.14 3.66
C ASP A 65 11.39 -4.16 2.14
N LEU A 66 12.44 -3.85 1.36
CA LEU A 66 12.43 -3.83 -0.10
C LEU A 66 12.33 -5.23 -0.73
N ASP A 67 12.65 -6.31 -0.01
CA ASP A 67 12.56 -7.69 -0.52
C ASP A 67 11.12 -8.11 -0.87
N ARG A 68 10.13 -7.40 -0.33
CA ARG A 68 8.70 -7.68 -0.52
C ARG A 68 8.11 -7.00 -1.76
N PHE A 69 8.89 -6.23 -2.49
CA PHE A 69 8.42 -5.38 -3.58
C PHE A 69 9.13 -5.68 -4.89
N GLN A 70 8.46 -5.37 -6.00
CA GLN A 70 8.97 -5.62 -7.34
C GLN A 70 8.91 -4.36 -8.20
N VAL A 71 9.77 -4.30 -9.22
CA VAL A 71 9.72 -3.25 -10.24
C VAL A 71 8.32 -3.22 -10.89
N GLY A 72 7.80 -2.02 -11.13
CA GLY A 72 6.45 -1.80 -11.66
C GLY A 72 5.36 -1.71 -10.59
N GLN A 73 5.64 -2.04 -9.33
CA GLN A 73 4.64 -1.96 -8.26
C GLN A 73 4.43 -0.51 -7.79
N MET A 74 3.16 -0.13 -7.55
CA MET A 74 2.83 1.14 -6.89
C MET A 74 3.02 1.04 -5.38
N VAL A 75 3.71 2.01 -4.80
CA VAL A 75 4.04 2.05 -3.36
C VAL A 75 3.82 3.42 -2.75
N VAL A 76 3.65 3.43 -1.43
CA VAL A 76 3.74 4.62 -0.59
C VAL A 76 5.02 4.52 0.23
N ILE A 77 5.90 5.50 0.10
CA ILE A 77 7.12 5.61 0.90
C ILE A 77 6.95 6.76 1.89
N SER A 78 7.08 6.46 3.18
CA SER A 78 7.14 7.49 4.22
C SER A 78 8.60 7.85 4.52
N PHE A 79 8.88 9.15 4.62
CA PHE A 79 10.22 9.67 4.78
C PHE A 79 10.27 10.87 5.73
N ASP A 80 11.46 11.15 6.23
CA ASP A 80 11.79 12.42 6.90
C ASP A 80 12.87 13.16 6.09
N LEU A 81 12.97 14.48 6.28
CA LEU A 81 14.03 15.28 5.69
C LEU A 81 15.16 15.41 6.71
N GLN A 82 16.37 15.06 6.30
CA GLN A 82 17.57 15.20 7.11
C GLN A 82 18.51 16.24 6.50
N GLY A 83 18.78 17.30 7.26
CA GLY A 83 19.84 18.26 6.94
C GLY A 83 21.15 17.81 7.59
N ARG A 84 22.20 17.69 6.78
CA ARG A 84 23.55 17.34 7.25
C ARG A 84 24.51 18.46 6.84
N LYS A 85 25.14 19.09 7.83
CA LYS A 85 26.22 20.05 7.56
C LYS A 85 27.41 19.29 6.99
N TYR A 86 28.02 19.85 5.96
CA TYR A 86 29.29 19.40 5.43
C TYR A 86 30.17 20.61 5.14
N THR A 87 31.48 20.41 5.27
CA THR A 87 32.45 21.45 4.91
C THR A 87 32.93 21.16 3.49
N THR A 88 32.81 22.14 2.61
CA THR A 88 33.33 22.06 1.25
C THR A 88 34.86 22.08 1.27
N ALA A 89 35.50 21.71 0.15
CA ALA A 89 36.97 21.78 0.04
C ALA A 89 37.53 23.19 0.28
N ASN A 90 36.70 24.23 0.11
CA ASN A 90 37.08 25.63 0.27
C ASN A 90 36.92 26.14 1.72
N GLY A 91 36.50 25.27 2.65
CA GLY A 91 36.29 25.64 4.06
C GLY A 91 34.92 26.24 4.37
N GLU A 92 34.02 26.34 3.40
CA GLU A 92 32.64 26.82 3.62
C GLU A 92 31.75 25.72 4.19
N THR A 93 30.87 26.07 5.12
CA THR A 93 29.86 25.13 5.65
C THR A 93 28.60 25.21 4.81
N ASP A 94 28.20 24.09 4.23
CA ASP A 94 26.98 23.95 3.44
C ASP A 94 26.11 22.81 4.00
N ILE A 95 24.86 22.70 3.56
CA ILE A 95 23.87 21.75 4.07
C ILE A 95 23.40 20.85 2.93
N ILE A 96 23.65 19.55 3.07
CA ILE A 96 22.99 18.55 2.23
C ILE A 96 21.65 18.20 2.86
N THR A 97 20.58 18.31 2.07
CA THR A 97 19.26 17.80 2.45
C THR A 97 19.01 16.46 1.79
N GLU A 98 18.62 15.47 2.59
CA GLU A 98 18.34 14.11 2.13
C GLU A 98 16.96 13.67 2.59
N ALA A 99 16.17 13.11 1.67
CA ALA A 99 14.92 12.43 2.02
C ALA A 99 15.25 11.01 2.49
N ARG A 100 15.14 10.76 3.79
CA ARG A 100 15.44 9.48 4.39
C ARG A 100 14.17 8.64 4.53
N PRO A 101 14.01 7.57 3.73
CA PRO A 101 12.85 6.70 3.86
C PRO A 101 12.96 5.84 5.12
N TYR A 102 11.84 5.66 5.82
CA TYR A 102 11.76 4.79 7.00
C TYR A 102 10.64 3.74 6.93
N LYS A 103 9.74 3.85 5.93
CA LYS A 103 8.64 2.92 5.71
C LYS A 103 8.30 2.84 4.22
N ILE A 104 7.96 1.66 3.74
CA ILE A 104 7.40 1.40 2.41
C ILE A 104 6.18 0.48 2.55
N GLU A 105 5.11 0.79 1.82
CA GLU A 105 3.86 0.05 1.81
C GLU A 105 3.36 -0.11 0.37
N ALA A 106 2.65 -1.20 0.09
CA ALA A 106 1.96 -1.35 -1.19
C ALA A 106 0.84 -0.31 -1.28
N TYR A 107 0.79 0.42 -2.38
CA TYR A 107 -0.28 1.38 -2.61
C TYR A 107 -1.62 0.64 -2.77
N GLY A 108 -2.65 1.07 -2.04
CA GLY A 108 -3.99 0.45 -2.06
C GLY A 108 -4.22 -0.64 -1.00
N GLN A 109 -3.20 -1.07 -0.25
CA GLN A 109 -3.42 -1.84 0.98
C GLN A 109 -3.87 -0.88 2.09
N ARG A 110 -5.19 -0.85 2.35
CA ARG A 110 -5.72 -0.16 3.53
C ARG A 110 -5.18 -0.90 4.77
N PRO A 111 -4.66 -0.21 5.81
CA PRO A 111 -4.42 -0.90 7.07
C PRO A 111 -5.75 -1.54 7.49
N SER A 112 -5.73 -2.84 7.73
CA SER A 112 -6.88 -3.58 8.23
C SER A 112 -7.35 -2.90 9.50
N GLN A 113 -8.42 -2.09 9.43
CA GLN A 113 -9.15 -1.72 10.64
C GLN A 113 -9.61 -3.04 11.27
N PRO A 114 -9.43 -3.23 12.59
CA PRO A 114 -10.04 -4.37 13.26
C PRO A 114 -11.55 -4.31 12.97
N SER A 115 -12.05 -5.31 12.28
CA SER A 115 -13.46 -5.50 12.05
C SER A 115 -14.11 -5.67 13.42
N SER A 116 -14.88 -4.68 13.87
CA SER A 116 -15.84 -4.90 14.94
C SER A 116 -16.83 -5.96 14.44
N GLN A 117 -16.69 -7.19 14.93
CA GLN A 117 -17.67 -8.25 14.72
C GLN A 117 -19.04 -7.72 15.18
N PRO A 118 -20.10 -7.84 14.37
CA PRO A 118 -21.45 -7.61 14.86
C PRO A 118 -21.75 -8.65 15.93
N MET A 119 -21.86 -8.21 17.18
CA MET A 119 -22.37 -9.02 18.27
C MET A 119 -23.83 -9.35 17.95
N ALA A 120 -24.12 -10.62 17.63
CA ALA A 120 -25.46 -11.10 17.38
C ALA A 120 -26.28 -10.90 18.66
N ALA A 121 -27.26 -10.00 18.61
CA ALA A 121 -28.23 -9.82 19.69
C ALA A 121 -29.15 -11.05 19.74
N SER A 122 -28.94 -11.91 20.73
CA SER A 122 -29.87 -12.97 21.10
C SER A 122 -31.09 -12.35 21.78
N ALA A 123 -32.23 -12.34 21.08
CA ALA A 123 -33.52 -12.01 21.69
C ALA A 123 -34.08 -13.23 22.46
N PRO A 124 -34.63 -13.06 23.68
CA PRO A 124 -35.19 -14.17 24.45
C PRO A 124 -36.56 -14.59 23.92
N ALA A 125 -36.78 -15.91 23.85
CA ALA A 125 -38.05 -16.53 23.47
C ALA A 125 -39.03 -16.58 24.67
N PRO A 126 -40.34 -16.33 24.48
CA PRO A 126 -41.37 -16.75 25.41
C PRO A 126 -42.01 -18.10 25.04
N THR A 127 -42.40 -18.82 26.09
CA THR A 127 -42.84 -20.21 26.13
C THR A 127 -44.36 -20.38 26.37
N TYR A 128 -45.01 -21.22 25.51
CA TYR A 128 -46.26 -22.05 25.65
C TYR A 128 -47.66 -21.39 25.84
N PRO A 129 -48.82 -22.09 25.63
CA PRO A 129 -49.11 -23.34 24.88
C PRO A 129 -50.33 -23.32 23.89
N GLN A 130 -50.29 -24.28 22.96
CA GLN A 130 -51.28 -24.99 22.11
C GLN A 130 -52.81 -24.86 22.31
N SER A 131 -53.57 -24.59 21.21
CA SER A 131 -54.82 -25.28 20.84
C SER A 131 -55.37 -24.97 19.42
N ALA A 132 -55.68 -26.05 18.68
CA ALA A 132 -56.66 -26.28 17.58
C ALA A 132 -56.47 -25.70 16.14
N PRO A 133 -56.88 -26.45 15.09
CA PRO A 133 -56.54 -26.18 13.69
C PRO A 133 -57.67 -25.44 12.94
N MET A 134 -57.30 -24.49 12.08
CA MET A 134 -58.17 -24.07 10.98
C MET A 134 -57.36 -23.90 9.69
N SER A 135 -57.88 -24.54 8.65
CA SER A 135 -57.52 -24.47 7.24
C SER A 135 -57.63 -23.07 6.66
N GLN A 136 -56.67 -22.65 5.82
CA GLN A 136 -56.93 -22.08 4.49
C GLN A 136 -55.63 -21.68 3.74
N ALA A 137 -55.60 -22.12 2.48
CA ALA A 137 -55.12 -21.43 1.27
C ALA A 137 -53.64 -20.97 1.11
N GLN A 138 -52.98 -21.66 0.17
CA GLN A 138 -52.23 -21.13 -0.98
C GLN A 138 -51.29 -19.92 -0.82
N ALA A 139 -49.99 -20.16 -1.04
CA ALA A 139 -49.25 -19.69 -2.23
C ALA A 139 -47.77 -20.10 -2.13
N GLN A 140 -47.29 -20.93 -3.08
CA GLN A 140 -45.86 -21.14 -3.31
C GLN A 140 -45.32 -20.02 -4.20
N PRO A 141 -44.18 -19.38 -3.87
CA PRO A 141 -43.45 -18.57 -4.83
C PRO A 141 -42.68 -19.47 -5.82
N GLN A 142 -43.07 -19.43 -7.10
CA GLN A 142 -42.23 -19.93 -8.20
C GLN A 142 -41.02 -19.00 -8.37
N TYR A 143 -39.82 -19.57 -8.34
CA TYR A 143 -38.61 -18.91 -8.80
C TYR A 143 -38.50 -19.04 -10.34
N PRO A 144 -38.25 -17.95 -11.08
CA PRO A 144 -37.96 -18.04 -12.51
C PRO A 144 -36.61 -18.73 -12.75
N GLN A 145 -36.63 -19.79 -13.56
CA GLN A 145 -35.44 -20.40 -14.17
C GLN A 145 -34.85 -19.43 -15.20
N GLN A 146 -33.54 -19.15 -15.12
CA GLN A 146 -32.79 -18.47 -16.18
C GLN A 146 -32.44 -19.48 -17.29
N PRO A 147 -32.63 -19.15 -18.58
CA PRO A 147 -32.24 -20.03 -19.68
C PRO A 147 -30.72 -20.07 -19.85
N GLN A 148 -30.19 -21.29 -19.98
CA GLN A 148 -28.86 -21.59 -20.51
C GLN A 148 -28.72 -21.09 -21.95
N GLY A 149 -27.57 -20.50 -22.28
CA GLY A 149 -27.16 -20.31 -23.66
C GLY A 149 -26.21 -19.14 -23.90
N PHE A 150 -24.93 -19.31 -23.59
CA PHE A 150 -23.89 -18.54 -24.29
C PHE A 150 -22.81 -19.53 -24.75
N GLN A 151 -22.75 -19.75 -26.06
CA GLN A 151 -21.72 -20.54 -26.74
C GLN A 151 -20.52 -19.63 -27.01
N ASP A 152 -19.33 -20.06 -26.62
CA ASP A 152 -18.06 -19.40 -26.90
C ASP A 152 -17.76 -19.37 -28.41
N PRO A 153 -17.56 -18.19 -29.04
CA PRO A 153 -17.39 -18.06 -30.48
C PRO A 153 -15.93 -18.11 -30.97
N PHE A 154 -14.97 -18.57 -30.16
CA PHE A 154 -13.56 -18.65 -30.57
C PHE A 154 -12.95 -20.02 -30.31
N LYS A 155 -13.33 -20.99 -31.14
CA LYS A 155 -12.52 -22.17 -31.47
C LYS A 155 -12.87 -22.68 -32.87
N PRO A 156 -11.87 -22.78 -33.75
CA PRO A 156 -11.56 -24.03 -34.42
C PRO A 156 -10.55 -24.86 -33.61
#